data_AF-A0A482RGX8-F1
#
_entry.id   AF-A0A482RGX8-F1
#
_cell.length_a   1.000
_cell.length_b   1.000
_cell.length_c   1.000
_cell.angle_alpha   90.00
_cell.angle_beta   90.00
_cell.angle_gamma   90.00
#
_symmetry.space_group_name_H-M   'P 1'
#
loop_
_entity.id
_entity.type
_entity.pdbx_description
1 polymer ?
#
loop_
_entity_poly.entity_id
_entity_poly.type
_entity_poly.pdbx_seq_one_letter_code
_entity_poly.pdbx_strand_id
1 'polypeptide(L)'
;MCACVWPAAPDRRRLRSPYAARMRTRAVAYDHQRSSLHTRAWMCSYLGYVDMYGTSFSEDILATGMGTHLALPLIRERWSADMSEGEARALLEDCMRVCWYRDTRALNKITLAKVTSEGSLISEPYTLDTKWDFKSFVAPKAATDTGGSW
;
A
#
# COMPACT_ATOMS: atom_id res chain seq x y z
N MET A 1 4.53 7.89 0.89
CA MET A 1 4.94 6.49 0.65
C MET A 1 3.68 5.63 0.71
N CYS A 2 3.51 4.69 -0.20
CA CYS A 2 2.43 3.69 -0.13
C CYS A 2 3.06 2.34 0.24
N ALA A 3 2.49 1.67 1.23
CA ALA A 3 2.95 0.38 1.71
C ALA A 3 1.78 -0.59 1.71
N CYS A 4 1.98 -1.76 1.11
CA CYS A 4 1.06 -2.90 1.18
C CYS A 4 1.83 -4.05 1.82
N VAL A 5 1.26 -4.66 2.84
CA VAL A 5 1.87 -5.82 3.49
C VAL A 5 1.23 -7.11 2.97
N TRP A 6 2.10 -8.08 2.67
CA TRP A 6 1.76 -9.38 2.11
C TRP A 6 1.73 -10.44 3.23
N PRO A 7 0.58 -11.02 3.61
CA PRO A 7 0.57 -12.19 4.47
C PRO A 7 0.91 -13.44 3.63
N ALA A 8 1.96 -14.16 4.04
CA ALA A 8 2.18 -15.52 3.56
C ALA A 8 1.01 -16.42 4.04
N ALA A 9 0.35 -17.12 3.12
CA ALA A 9 -0.85 -17.91 3.38
C ALA A 9 -0.65 -18.94 4.52
N PRO A 10 -1.48 -18.93 5.59
CA PRO A 10 -1.43 -19.97 6.61
C PRO A 10 -2.21 -21.22 6.17
N ASP A 11 -1.57 -22.38 6.37
CA ASP A 11 -2.06 -23.74 6.12
C ASP A 11 -3.48 -23.97 6.68
N ARG A 12 -4.39 -24.45 5.81
CA ARG A 12 -5.83 -24.69 6.07
C ARG A 12 -6.09 -25.91 6.97
N ARG A 13 -5.40 -26.01 8.10
CA ARG A 13 -5.65 -27.06 9.10
C ARG A 13 -5.69 -26.45 10.49
N ARG A 14 -6.91 -26.08 10.91
CA ARG A 14 -7.38 -25.79 12.30
C ARG A 14 -7.75 -24.33 12.54
N LEU A 15 -8.99 -23.97 12.25
CA LEU A 15 -9.75 -23.05 13.10
C LEU A 15 -11.23 -23.48 13.15
N ARG A 16 -11.54 -24.36 14.11
CA ARG A 16 -12.88 -24.46 14.71
C ARG A 16 -12.84 -23.65 16.00
N SER A 17 -13.27 -22.39 15.98
CA SER A 17 -13.82 -21.75 17.19
C SER A 17 -14.63 -20.49 16.82
N PRO A 18 -15.92 -20.41 17.20
CA PRO A 18 -16.80 -19.30 16.85
C PRO A 18 -16.66 -18.04 17.75
N TYR A 19 -15.59 -17.91 18.55
CA TYR A 19 -15.40 -16.84 19.55
C TYR A 19 -14.29 -15.82 19.23
N ALA A 20 -13.92 -15.63 17.96
CA ALA A 20 -12.89 -14.66 17.55
C ALA A 20 -13.43 -13.22 17.31
N ALA A 21 -14.71 -12.97 17.59
CA ALA A 21 -15.40 -11.73 17.25
C ALA A 21 -15.73 -10.89 18.50
N ARG A 22 -14.74 -10.38 19.23
CA ARG A 22 -14.91 -9.17 20.07
C ARG A 22 -13.59 -8.65 20.63
N MET A 23 -13.23 -7.44 20.20
CA MET A 23 -12.49 -6.45 20.96
C MET A 23 -11.21 -6.92 21.67
N ARG A 24 -10.07 -6.69 21.04
CA ARG A 24 -8.90 -6.16 21.77
C ARG A 24 -8.31 -5.02 20.97
N THR A 25 -8.71 -3.80 21.33
CA THR A 25 -7.82 -2.63 21.28
C THR A 25 -6.56 -2.99 22.05
N ARG A 26 -5.60 -3.59 21.36
CA ARG A 26 -4.29 -3.85 21.93
C ARG A 26 -3.48 -2.59 21.69
N ALA A 27 -3.53 -1.69 22.68
CA ALA A 27 -2.42 -0.78 22.89
C ALA A 27 -1.14 -1.61 22.80
N VAL A 28 -0.22 -1.24 21.91
CA VAL A 28 1.12 -1.81 21.86
C VAL A 28 1.86 -1.25 23.07
N ALA A 29 1.56 -1.82 24.24
CA ALA A 29 2.43 -1.70 25.39
C ALA A 29 3.70 -2.48 25.04
N TYR A 30 4.80 -1.75 24.88
CA TYR A 30 6.14 -2.29 24.76
C TYR A 30 6.51 -2.91 26.11
N ASP A 31 6.05 -4.15 26.34
CA ASP A 31 6.32 -4.89 27.56
C ASP A 31 7.74 -5.45 27.51
N HIS A 32 8.65 -4.81 28.25
CA HIS A 32 10.06 -5.15 28.35
C HIS A 32 10.32 -6.43 29.19
N GLN A 33 9.29 -7.12 29.70
CA GLN A 33 9.45 -8.30 30.54
C GLN A 33 8.73 -9.54 29.99
N ARG A 34 9.26 -10.15 28.91
CA ARG A 34 8.97 -11.57 28.58
C ARG A 34 10.09 -12.23 27.76
N SER A 35 11.20 -12.51 28.43
CA SER A 35 12.40 -13.15 27.84
C SER A 35 12.28 -14.67 27.58
N SER A 36 11.12 -15.30 27.71
CA SER A 36 11.00 -16.78 27.62
C SER A 36 9.95 -17.36 26.64
N LEU A 37 9.37 -16.55 25.74
CA LEU A 37 8.50 -17.03 24.64
C LEU A 37 9.14 -16.83 23.25
N HIS A 38 10.44 -17.03 23.16
CA HIS A 38 11.25 -16.53 22.05
C HIS A 38 11.08 -17.26 20.69
N THR A 39 10.21 -18.26 20.55
CA THR A 39 10.15 -19.05 19.30
C THR A 39 8.77 -19.29 18.69
N ARG A 40 7.69 -18.67 19.19
CA ARG A 40 6.33 -18.95 18.66
C ARG A 40 5.48 -17.74 18.26
N ALA A 41 6.03 -16.53 18.26
CA ALA A 41 5.24 -15.30 18.04
C ALA A 41 5.56 -14.52 16.75
N TRP A 42 6.45 -15.02 15.88
CA TRP A 42 7.20 -14.16 14.96
C TRP A 42 6.84 -14.23 13.47
N MET A 43 5.71 -14.82 13.09
CA MET A 43 5.23 -14.80 11.69
C MET A 43 3.88 -14.10 11.59
N CYS A 44 3.83 -12.85 12.05
CA CYS A 44 2.70 -11.97 11.76
C CYS A 44 3.28 -10.67 11.22
N SER A 45 3.02 -10.38 9.95
CA SER A 45 3.46 -9.15 9.31
C SER A 45 2.73 -7.97 9.93
N TYR A 46 3.46 -6.95 10.37
CA TYR A 46 2.90 -5.77 11.01
C TYR A 46 3.11 -4.53 10.14
N LEU A 47 2.04 -3.79 9.89
CA LEU A 47 2.04 -2.52 9.19
C LEU A 47 1.33 -1.47 10.05
N GLY A 48 2.07 -0.44 10.45
CA GLY A 48 1.60 0.63 11.34
C GLY A 48 1.68 2.00 10.68
N TYR A 49 0.70 2.85 10.99
CA TYR A 49 0.70 4.28 10.68
C TYR A 49 0.93 5.08 11.96
N VAL A 50 1.68 6.18 11.86
CA VAL A 50 1.84 7.16 12.93
C VAL A 50 1.79 8.56 12.33
N ASP A 51 0.97 9.42 12.90
CA ASP A 51 0.89 10.84 12.55
C ASP A 51 1.69 11.73 13.50
N MET A 52 1.94 12.98 13.11
CA MET A 52 2.64 13.99 13.92
C MET A 52 1.95 14.23 15.28
N TYR A 53 0.63 14.10 15.35
CA TYR A 53 -0.16 14.26 16.58
C TYR A 53 -0.19 13.00 17.47
N GLY A 54 0.53 11.95 17.09
CA GLY A 54 0.60 10.70 17.86
C GLY A 54 -0.58 9.75 17.63
N THR A 55 -1.46 10.03 16.68
CA THR A 55 -2.46 9.06 16.22
C THR A 55 -1.75 7.87 15.60
N SER A 56 -2.00 6.67 16.13
CA SER A 56 -1.41 5.44 15.64
C SER A 56 -2.46 4.35 15.47
N PHE A 57 -2.35 3.62 14.37
CA PHE A 57 -3.20 2.47 14.08
C PHE A 57 -2.46 1.51 13.16
N SER A 58 -2.96 0.28 13.08
CA SER A 58 -2.45 -0.78 12.22
C SER A 58 -3.50 -1.20 11.21
N GLU A 59 -3.13 -1.29 9.94
CA GLU A 59 -3.97 -1.72 8.83
C GLU A 59 -3.14 -2.53 7.82
N ASP A 60 -3.80 -3.36 7.01
CA ASP A 60 -3.15 -4.19 5.99
C ASP A 60 -2.65 -3.38 4.78
N ILE A 61 -3.27 -2.23 4.54
CA ILE A 61 -2.95 -1.27 3.48
C ILE A 61 -2.80 0.12 4.06
N LEU A 62 -1.73 0.83 3.70
CA LEU A 62 -1.50 2.19 4.16
C LEU A 62 -0.95 3.08 3.05
N ALA A 63 -1.38 4.34 3.09
CA ALA A 63 -0.81 5.40 2.30
C ALA A 63 -0.69 6.67 3.15
N THR A 64 0.36 7.46 2.89
CA THR A 64 0.64 8.70 3.61
C THR A 64 0.60 9.91 2.68
N GLY A 65 0.28 11.09 3.24
CA GLY A 65 0.22 12.35 2.51
C GLY A 65 -0.85 12.35 1.42
N MET A 66 -0.54 12.89 0.23
CA MET A 66 -1.45 12.89 -0.92
C MET A 66 -1.82 11.48 -1.41
N GLY A 67 -0.99 10.48 -1.09
CA GLY A 67 -1.30 9.07 -1.37
C GLY A 67 -2.56 8.57 -0.66
N THR A 68 -2.91 9.12 0.50
CA THR A 68 -4.15 8.77 1.22
C THR A 68 -5.41 9.11 0.40
N HIS A 69 -5.36 10.16 -0.43
CA HIS A 69 -6.50 10.57 -1.24
C HIS A 69 -6.47 9.97 -2.65
N LEU A 70 -5.29 9.74 -3.22
CA LEU A 70 -5.15 9.29 -4.62
C LEU A 70 -4.91 7.78 -4.73
N ALA A 71 -3.99 7.24 -3.95
CA ALA A 71 -3.57 5.84 -4.03
C ALA A 71 -4.46 4.92 -3.19
N LEU A 72 -4.87 5.35 -2.00
CA LEU A 72 -5.64 4.50 -1.09
C LEU A 72 -6.97 4.00 -1.68
N PRO A 73 -7.75 4.79 -2.44
CA PRO A 73 -8.96 4.29 -3.10
C PRO A 73 -8.65 3.18 -4.12
N LEU A 74 -7.58 3.32 -4.90
CA LEU A 74 -7.15 2.33 -5.89
C LEU A 74 -6.68 1.04 -5.23
N ILE A 75 -5.94 1.17 -4.13
CA ILE A 75 -5.50 0.02 -3.34
C ILE A 75 -6.72 -0.68 -2.75
N ARG A 76 -7.68 0.06 -2.16
CA ARG A 76 -8.90 -0.53 -1.57
C ARG A 76 -9.77 -1.29 -2.59
N GLU A 77 -9.79 -0.86 -3.84
CA GLU A 77 -10.57 -1.52 -4.90
C GLU A 77 -9.94 -2.84 -5.34
N ARG A 78 -8.62 -2.89 -5.45
CA ARG A 78 -7.89 -4.03 -6.06
C ARG A 78 -7.19 -4.93 -5.05
N TRP A 79 -7.09 -4.52 -3.80
CA TRP A 79 -6.39 -5.28 -2.76
C TRP A 79 -7.13 -6.56 -2.41
N SER A 80 -6.36 -7.65 -2.25
CA SER A 80 -6.83 -8.94 -1.78
C SER A 80 -5.79 -9.54 -0.82
N ALA A 81 -6.25 -10.38 0.12
CA ALA A 81 -5.38 -11.07 1.06
C ALA A 81 -4.47 -12.13 0.39
N ASP A 82 -4.75 -12.53 -0.86
CA ASP A 82 -4.00 -13.57 -1.62
C ASP A 82 -3.36 -13.11 -2.98
N MET A 83 -3.11 -11.81 -3.22
CA MET A 83 -2.28 -11.29 -4.35
C MET A 83 -0.83 -11.82 -4.44
N SER A 84 -0.37 -12.12 -5.65
CA SER A 84 1.05 -12.40 -5.89
C SER A 84 1.94 -11.14 -5.76
N GLU A 85 3.25 -11.33 -5.61
CA GLU A 85 4.23 -10.24 -5.58
C GLU A 85 4.16 -9.35 -6.84
N GLY A 86 3.96 -9.97 -8.00
CA GLY A 86 3.85 -9.25 -9.28
C GLY A 86 2.61 -8.36 -9.33
N GLU A 87 1.48 -8.86 -8.83
CA GLU A 87 0.23 -8.08 -8.77
C GLU A 87 0.33 -6.93 -7.79
N ALA A 88 0.92 -7.16 -6.61
CA ALA A 88 1.15 -6.10 -5.63
C ALA A 88 2.08 -5.01 -6.19
N ARG A 89 3.13 -5.40 -6.92
CA ARG A 89 4.04 -4.45 -7.59
C ARG A 89 3.32 -3.65 -8.66
N ALA A 90 2.55 -4.30 -9.53
CA ALA A 90 1.78 -3.62 -10.56
C ALA A 90 0.77 -2.63 -9.97
N LEU A 91 0.09 -3.02 -8.88
CA LEU A 91 -0.84 -2.15 -8.16
C LEU A 91 -0.14 -0.90 -7.59
N LEU A 92 1.04 -1.06 -6.99
CA LEU A 92 1.82 0.06 -6.47
C LEU A 92 2.33 0.97 -7.59
N GLU A 93 2.78 0.41 -8.71
CA GLU A 93 3.19 1.18 -9.89
C GLU A 93 2.03 1.99 -10.48
N ASP A 94 0.83 1.41 -10.56
CA ASP A 94 -0.40 2.10 -10.96
C ASP A 94 -0.73 3.27 -10.02
N CYS A 95 -0.65 3.05 -8.71
CA CYS A 95 -0.89 4.08 -7.71
C CYS A 95 0.12 5.23 -7.81
N MET A 96 1.40 4.90 -7.98
CA MET A 96 2.46 5.90 -8.13
C MET A 96 2.35 6.68 -9.44
N ARG A 97 1.87 6.05 -10.52
CA ARG A 97 1.58 6.73 -11.79
C ARG A 97 0.47 7.77 -11.62
N VAL A 98 -0.60 7.43 -10.89
CA VAL A 98 -1.70 8.38 -10.60
C VAL A 98 -1.22 9.53 -9.71
N CYS A 99 -0.42 9.24 -8.68
CA CYS A 99 0.20 10.26 -7.86
C CYS A 99 1.08 11.19 -8.72
N TRP A 100 1.89 10.65 -9.63
CA TRP A 100 2.71 11.46 -10.53
C TRP A 100 1.89 12.39 -11.44
N TYR A 101 0.71 11.96 -11.90
CA TYR A 101 -0.13 12.81 -12.74
C TYR A 101 -0.84 13.94 -11.99
N ARG A 102 -1.04 13.82 -10.67
CA ARG A 102 -1.91 14.73 -9.91
C ARG A 102 -1.22 15.48 -8.78
N ASP A 103 -0.12 14.96 -8.25
CA ASP A 103 0.67 15.60 -7.20
C ASP A 103 1.80 16.44 -7.81
N THR A 104 1.79 17.74 -7.51
CA THR A 104 2.77 18.71 -8.02
C THR A 104 4.16 18.54 -7.42
N ARG A 105 4.29 17.78 -6.32
CA ARG A 105 5.56 17.55 -5.62
C ARG A 105 6.13 16.15 -5.86
N ALA A 106 5.43 15.31 -6.63
CA ALA A 106 5.95 14.00 -6.99
C ALA A 106 7.15 14.13 -7.95
N LEU A 107 7.94 13.07 -8.08
CA LEU A 107 8.99 12.91 -9.09
C LEU A 107 8.82 11.54 -9.74
N ASN A 108 9.08 11.41 -11.04
CA ASN A 108 9.01 10.13 -11.75
C ASN A 108 10.26 9.25 -11.50
N LYS A 109 10.65 9.09 -10.24
CA LYS A 109 11.69 8.16 -9.79
C LYS A 109 11.21 7.55 -8.49
N ILE A 110 10.90 6.26 -8.51
CA ILE A 110 10.36 5.55 -7.36
C ILE A 110 11.30 4.46 -6.88
N THR A 111 11.25 4.17 -5.58
CA THR A 111 11.92 3.05 -4.94
C THR A 111 10.87 2.20 -4.24
N LEU A 112 10.91 0.90 -4.47
CA LEU A 112 10.08 -0.07 -3.77
C LEU A 112 10.92 -0.81 -2.73
N ALA A 113 10.38 -0.89 -1.51
CA ALA A 113 10.92 -1.68 -0.43
C ALA A 113 10.06 -2.93 -0.23
N LYS A 114 10.70 -4.10 -0.22
CA LYS A 114 10.11 -5.40 0.02
C LYS A 114 10.61 -5.93 1.35
N VAL A 115 9.72 -6.51 2.15
CA VAL A 115 10.08 -7.16 3.42
C VAL A 115 9.62 -8.61 3.35
N THR A 116 10.56 -9.54 3.54
CA THR A 116 10.32 -10.99 3.58
C THR A 116 10.86 -11.56 4.88
N SER A 117 10.61 -12.85 5.13
CA SER A 117 11.19 -13.57 6.26
C SER A 117 12.73 -13.58 6.25
N GLU A 118 13.35 -13.43 5.08
CA GLU A 118 14.79 -13.46 4.90
C GLU A 118 15.44 -12.07 5.09
N GLY A 119 14.65 -11.00 5.01
CA GLY A 119 15.13 -9.64 5.21
C GLY A 119 14.38 -8.58 4.39
N SER A 120 14.89 -7.35 4.43
CA SER A 120 14.41 -6.22 3.64
C SER A 120 15.26 -6.03 2.38
N LEU A 121 14.59 -5.82 1.25
CA LEU A 121 15.21 -5.55 -0.04
C LEU A 121 14.67 -4.20 -0.55
N ILE A 122 15.57 -3.32 -0.94
CA ILE A 122 15.23 -2.02 -1.53
C ILE A 122 15.66 -2.06 -2.99
N SER A 123 14.73 -1.79 -3.89
CA SER A 123 15.01 -1.69 -5.32
C SER A 123 15.74 -0.39 -5.65
N GLU A 124 16.55 -0.42 -6.70
CA GLU A 124 17.15 0.80 -7.25
C GLU A 124 16.06 1.75 -7.78
N PRO A 125 16.31 3.08 -7.74
CA PRO A 125 15.36 4.04 -8.26
C PRO A 125 15.10 3.81 -9.75
N TYR A 126 13.85 3.58 -10.13
CA TYR A 126 13.45 3.42 -11.53
C TYR A 126 12.33 4.39 -11.91
N THR A 127 12.20 4.62 -13.22
CA THR A 127 11.21 5.52 -13.82
C THR A 127 9.98 4.74 -14.26
N LEU A 128 8.79 5.31 -14.04
CA LEU A 128 7.53 4.73 -14.51
C LEU A 128 7.23 5.17 -15.95
N ASP A 129 6.56 4.30 -16.70
CA ASP A 129 5.99 4.64 -18.01
C ASP A 129 4.81 5.62 -17.84
N THR A 130 4.86 6.73 -18.58
CA THR A 130 3.86 7.80 -18.53
C THR A 130 3.39 8.13 -19.93
N LYS A 131 2.07 8.20 -20.11
CA LYS A 131 1.43 8.45 -21.41
C LYS A 131 0.79 9.82 -21.41
N TRP A 132 1.24 10.68 -22.32
CA TRP A 132 0.71 12.03 -22.51
C TRP A 132 0.07 12.22 -23.89
N ASP A 133 0.16 11.21 -24.76
CA ASP A 133 -0.22 11.26 -26.19
C ASP A 133 -1.72 11.05 -26.43
N PHE A 134 -2.58 11.50 -25.51
CA PHE A 134 -4.02 11.42 -25.73
C PHE A 134 -4.43 12.44 -26.80
N LYS A 135 -5.29 12.02 -27.75
CA LYS A 135 -5.76 12.89 -28.86
C LYS A 135 -6.25 14.26 -28.37
N SER A 136 -6.94 14.30 -27.23
CA SER A 136 -7.48 15.51 -26.61
C SER A 136 -6.42 16.41 -25.94
N PHE A 137 -5.20 15.92 -25.73
CA PHE A 137 -4.06 16.69 -25.20
C PHE A 137 -3.14 17.20 -26.31
N VAL A 138 -3.06 16.49 -27.43
CA VAL A 138 -2.22 16.86 -28.58
C VAL A 138 -2.94 17.84 -29.52
N ALA A 139 -4.22 17.61 -29.81
CA ALA A 139 -5.00 18.50 -30.66
C ALA A 139 -5.56 19.68 -29.87
N PRO A 140 -5.49 20.92 -30.39
CA PRO A 140 -6.16 22.05 -29.78
C PRO A 140 -7.67 21.77 -29.75
N LYS A 141 -8.29 21.86 -28.57
CA LYS A 141 -9.73 21.58 -28.39
C LYS A 141 -10.65 22.45 -29.25
N ALA A 142 -10.15 23.56 -29.79
CA ALA A 142 -10.84 24.41 -30.76
C ALA A 142 -11.09 23.72 -32.11
N ALA A 143 -10.37 22.64 -32.44
CA ALA A 143 -10.51 21.90 -33.69
C ALA A 143 -11.39 20.63 -33.56
N THR A 144 -11.86 20.32 -32.35
CA THR A 144 -12.72 19.15 -32.08
C THR A 144 -14.13 19.61 -31.74
N ASP A 145 -15.10 19.14 -32.50
CA ASP A 145 -16.56 19.35 -32.43
C ASP A 145 -17.24 18.74 -31.19
N THR A 146 -16.47 18.19 -30.25
CA THR A 146 -16.96 17.81 -28.93
C THR A 146 -17.24 19.07 -28.11
N GLY A 147 -18.50 19.49 -28.11
CA GLY A 147 -19.02 20.61 -27.32
C GLY A 147 -18.41 20.63 -25.92
N GLY A 148 -17.79 21.76 -25.57
CA GLY A 148 -17.08 21.93 -24.33
C GLY A 148 -17.99 21.76 -23.13
N SER A 149 -17.91 20.60 -22.47
CA SER A 149 -18.40 20.41 -21.12
C SER A 149 -17.28 20.81 -20.16
N TRP A 150 -17.57 21.80 -19.33
CA TRP A 150 -16.97 21.87 -17.99
C TRP A 150 -17.33 20.61 -17.21
#